data_AF-A0A2Z3GLE5-F1
#
_entry.id   AF-A0A2Z3GLE5-F1
#
_cell.length_a   1.000
_cell.length_b   1.000
_cell.length_c   1.000
_cell.angle_alpha   90.00
_cell.angle_beta   90.00
_cell.angle_gamma   90.00
#
_symmetry.space_group_name_H-M   'P 1'
#
loop_
_entity.id
_entity.type
_entity.pdbx_description
1 polymer ?
#
loop_
_entity_poly.entity_id
_entity_poly.type
_entity_poly.pdbx_seq_one_letter_code
_entity_poly.pdbx_strand_id
1 'polypeptide(L)'
;MVILALLSGCDNRSASTTSSPPAETAATAPAAQACQVCYRQVLGRDTTLVRLSISGAAVTGELAVLPAEKDHARGPLSGTLIGQQIVADWQRAGEGQTQVHEVTFTLTGDSLRWRTHRKRRQMGLSEPPIRLPIQAE
;
A
#
# COMPACT_ATOMS: atom_id res chain seq x y z
N MET A 1 -51.84 16.50 20.47
CA MET A 1 -50.64 15.98 21.17
C MET A 1 -50.03 14.89 20.30
N VAL A 2 -48.78 15.04 19.87
CA VAL A 2 -48.02 13.99 19.19
C VAL A 2 -47.12 13.35 20.24
N ILE A 3 -47.22 12.03 20.41
CA ILE A 3 -46.46 11.29 21.42
C ILE A 3 -45.09 10.92 20.84
N LEU A 4 -44.03 11.46 21.45
CA LEU A 4 -42.65 11.09 21.16
C LEU A 4 -42.29 9.84 21.96
N ALA A 5 -42.03 8.72 21.29
CA ALA A 5 -41.58 7.48 21.92
C ALA A 5 -40.08 7.26 21.68
N LEU A 6 -39.30 7.34 22.74
CA LEU A 6 -37.91 6.88 22.83
C LEU A 6 -37.86 5.73 23.84
N LEU A 7 -37.16 4.63 23.55
CA LEU A 7 -36.46 3.74 24.49
C LEU A 7 -35.95 2.45 23.79
N SER A 8 -34.98 1.80 24.45
CA SER A 8 -34.21 0.58 24.08
C SER A 8 -32.85 0.90 23.44
N GLY A 9 -31.70 0.54 24.03
CA GLY A 9 -31.44 -0.27 25.23
C GLY A 9 -30.36 -1.30 24.92
N CYS A 10 -29.13 -1.08 25.37
CA CYS A 10 -28.01 -1.98 25.14
C CYS A 10 -27.41 -2.47 26.46
N ASP A 11 -27.75 -3.68 26.85
CA ASP A 11 -26.98 -4.45 27.82
C ASP A 11 -26.94 -5.92 27.37
N ASN A 12 -25.74 -6.43 27.09
CA ASN A 12 -25.31 -7.69 27.67
C ASN A 12 -23.78 -7.78 27.65
N ARG A 13 -23.21 -8.42 28.67
CA ARG A 13 -21.78 -8.48 28.95
C ARG A 13 -21.26 -9.92 28.84
N SER A 14 -20.11 -10.09 28.18
CA SER A 14 -19.21 -11.26 28.23
C SER A 14 -19.75 -12.64 27.79
N ALA A 15 -19.02 -13.33 26.89
CA ALA A 15 -18.03 -14.35 27.28
C ALA A 15 -17.54 -15.23 26.09
N SER A 16 -16.26 -15.08 25.74
CA SER A 16 -15.46 -16.01 24.92
C SER A 16 -13.98 -15.58 25.08
N THR A 17 -12.96 -16.44 25.18
CA THR A 17 -12.88 -17.90 25.26
C THR A 17 -11.68 -18.32 26.14
N THR A 18 -11.83 -19.46 26.82
CA THR A 18 -10.84 -20.41 27.37
C THR A 18 -9.33 -20.15 27.21
N SER A 19 -8.65 -20.21 28.37
CA SER A 19 -7.29 -20.68 28.71
C SER A 19 -6.27 -21.08 27.63
N SER A 20 -5.03 -20.61 27.82
CA SER A 20 -3.80 -21.05 27.15
C SER A 20 -3.42 -22.52 27.38
N PRO A 21 -2.48 -23.04 26.58
CA PRO A 21 -1.22 -23.56 27.13
C PRO A 21 0.03 -22.77 26.66
N PRO A 22 1.18 -22.90 27.33
CA PRO A 22 2.36 -22.06 27.08
C PRO A 22 3.43 -22.70 26.17
N ALA A 23 4.30 -21.82 25.65
CA ALA A 23 5.68 -22.06 25.23
C ALA A 23 5.95 -23.04 24.06
N GLU A 24 6.17 -22.46 22.88
CA GLU A 24 7.27 -22.90 22.01
C GLU A 24 8.26 -21.74 21.83
N THR A 25 9.51 -21.97 22.22
CA THR A 25 10.62 -21.04 21.98
C THR A 25 11.00 -21.10 20.51
N ALA A 26 10.28 -20.35 19.67
CA ALA A 26 10.71 -20.12 18.30
C ALA A 26 12.09 -19.45 18.33
N ALA A 27 13.10 -20.13 17.78
CA ALA A 27 14.42 -19.56 17.63
C ALA A 27 14.31 -18.28 16.80
N THR A 28 14.62 -17.13 17.42
CA THR A 28 14.68 -15.85 16.73
C THR A 28 15.82 -15.90 15.72
N ALA A 29 15.50 -16.31 14.49
CA ALA A 29 16.28 -15.95 13.33
C ALA A 29 16.48 -14.42 13.36
N PRO A 30 17.69 -13.91 13.04
CA PRO A 30 17.94 -12.47 13.10
C PRO A 30 16.90 -11.77 12.23
N ALA A 31 16.03 -10.99 12.88
CA ALA A 31 14.96 -10.29 12.19
C ALA A 31 15.61 -9.38 11.15
N ALA A 32 15.37 -9.68 9.87
CA ALA A 32 15.97 -8.94 8.77
C ALA A 32 15.56 -7.46 8.90
N GLN A 33 16.51 -6.62 9.29
CA GLN A 33 16.26 -5.24 9.67
C GLN A 33 15.53 -4.54 8.51
N ALA A 34 14.31 -4.09 8.77
CA ALA A 34 13.48 -3.46 7.76
C ALA A 34 14.12 -2.14 7.34
N CYS A 35 14.57 -2.06 6.10
CA CYS A 35 15.04 -0.81 5.51
C CYS A 35 13.82 -0.03 5.03
N GLN A 36 13.55 1.13 5.65
CA GLN A 36 12.48 2.02 5.22
C GLN A 36 13.05 3.12 4.32
N VAL A 37 12.45 3.31 3.15
CA VAL A 37 12.81 4.38 2.21
C VAL A 37 11.56 5.11 1.73
N CYS A 38 11.63 6.44 1.74
CA CYS A 38 10.59 7.33 1.24
C CYS A 38 11.06 7.95 -0.08
N TYR A 39 10.16 8.10 -1.04
CA TYR A 39 10.45 8.75 -2.31
C TYR A 39 9.32 9.72 -2.67
N ARG A 40 9.68 10.92 -3.15
CA ARG A 40 8.72 11.94 -3.59
C ARG A 40 9.11 12.56 -4.93
N GLN A 41 8.09 12.83 -5.74
CA GLN A 41 8.21 13.55 -7.00
C GLN A 41 7.06 14.55 -7.11
N VAL A 42 7.38 15.76 -7.55
CA VAL A 42 6.41 16.80 -7.91
C VAL A 42 6.66 17.20 -9.36
N LEU A 43 5.65 17.05 -10.22
CA LEU A 43 5.69 17.47 -11.61
C LEU A 43 4.64 18.56 -11.83
N GLY A 44 5.07 19.82 -11.88
CA GLY A 44 4.15 20.95 -11.85
C GLY A 44 3.39 21.00 -10.53
N ARG A 45 2.09 20.64 -10.56
CA ARG A 45 1.24 20.52 -9.36
C ARG A 45 0.99 19.06 -8.94
N ASP A 46 1.27 18.09 -9.82
CA ASP A 46 1.00 16.67 -9.57
C ASP A 46 2.08 16.08 -8.66
N THR A 47 1.68 15.33 -7.63
CA THR A 47 2.60 14.71 -6.66
C THR A 47 2.49 13.19 -6.70
N THR A 48 3.62 12.49 -6.64
CA THR A 48 3.68 11.04 -6.38
C THR A 48 4.52 10.80 -5.14
N LEU A 49 4.01 9.96 -4.23
CA LEU A 49 4.67 9.55 -2.99
C LEU A 49 4.77 8.02 -2.96
N VAL A 50 5.94 7.51 -2.62
CA VAL A 50 6.16 6.07 -2.39
C VAL A 50 6.85 5.89 -1.05
N ARG A 51 6.32 5.00 -0.21
CA ARG A 51 6.97 4.56 1.03
C ARG A 51 7.16 3.06 0.94
N LEU A 52 8.38 2.59 1.13
CA LEU A 52 8.73 1.17 1.06
C LEU A 52 9.37 0.74 2.39
N SER A 53 8.99 -0.44 2.85
CA SER A 53 9.64 -1.17 3.94
C SER A 53 10.13 -2.50 3.36
N ILE A 54 11.44 -2.68 3.31
CA ILE A 54 12.12 -3.82 2.67
C ILE A 54 12.74 -4.68 3.77
N SER A 55 12.26 -5.92 3.93
CA SER A 55 12.81 -6.89 4.88
C SER A 55 13.19 -8.17 4.13
N GLY A 56 14.49 -8.29 3.83
CA GLY A 56 15.00 -9.33 2.93
C GLY A 56 14.39 -9.20 1.53
N ALA A 57 13.72 -10.26 1.06
CA ALA A 57 13.01 -10.26 -0.22
C ALA A 57 11.57 -9.70 -0.14
N ALA A 58 11.00 -9.54 1.05
CA ALA A 58 9.64 -9.05 1.22
C ALA A 58 9.60 -7.52 1.21
N VAL A 59 8.64 -6.94 0.49
CA VAL A 59 8.42 -5.49 0.44
C VAL A 59 6.96 -5.18 0.75
N THR A 60 6.75 -4.27 1.70
CA THR A 60 5.45 -3.64 1.95
C THR A 60 5.58 -2.13 1.79
N GLY A 61 4.46 -1.42 1.64
CA GLY A 61 4.52 0.02 1.46
C GLY A 61 3.19 0.70 1.19
N GLU A 62 3.28 1.97 0.84
CA GLU A 62 2.17 2.82 0.39
C GLU A 62 2.59 3.54 -0.90
N LEU A 63 1.68 3.59 -1.87
CA LEU A 63 1.81 4.40 -3.08
C LEU A 63 0.63 5.37 -3.15
N ALA A 64 0.93 6.66 -3.32
CA ALA A 64 -0.06 7.71 -3.55
C ALA A 64 0.28 8.51 -4.80
N VAL A 65 -0.73 8.69 -5.65
CA VAL A 65 -0.70 9.45 -6.90
C VAL A 65 -1.74 10.56 -6.77
N LEU A 66 -1.26 11.80 -6.70
CA LEU A 66 -2.02 12.99 -6.32
C LEU A 66 -1.96 14.00 -7.48
N PRO A 67 -2.70 13.77 -8.58
CA PRO A 67 -2.84 14.75 -9.65
C PRO A 67 -3.66 15.95 -9.16
N ALA A 68 -3.28 17.17 -9.54
CA ALA A 68 -3.90 18.38 -8.98
C ALA A 68 -5.30 18.69 -9.52
N GLU A 69 -5.60 18.23 -10.74
CA GLU A 69 -6.84 18.52 -11.48
C GLU A 69 -7.75 17.28 -11.62
N LYS A 70 -7.42 16.17 -10.94
CA LYS A 70 -8.12 14.88 -11.03
C LYS A 70 -8.18 14.18 -9.68
N ASP A 71 -8.99 13.13 -9.58
CA ASP A 71 -9.11 12.33 -8.37
C ASP A 71 -7.79 11.69 -7.93
N HIS A 72 -7.49 11.85 -6.64
CA HIS A 72 -6.36 11.22 -5.99
C HIS A 72 -6.55 9.69 -5.91
N ALA A 73 -5.45 8.96 -6.06
CA ALA A 73 -5.42 7.52 -5.88
C ALA A 73 -4.33 7.13 -4.88
N ARG A 74 -4.66 6.29 -3.89
CA ARG A 74 -3.70 5.86 -2.85
C ARG A 74 -3.97 4.45 -2.36
N GLY A 75 -2.99 3.84 -1.71
CA GLY A 75 -3.21 2.66 -0.88
C GLY A 75 -1.99 1.77 -0.73
N PRO A 76 -2.14 0.70 0.07
CA PRO A 76 -1.05 -0.18 0.43
C PRO A 76 -0.59 -1.03 -0.76
N LEU A 77 0.70 -1.36 -0.75
CA LEU A 77 1.30 -2.32 -1.67
C LEU A 77 2.03 -3.43 -0.91
N SER A 78 2.04 -4.62 -1.49
CA SER A 78 2.79 -5.78 -0.99
C SER A 78 3.38 -6.56 -2.15
N GLY A 79 4.63 -6.99 -2.03
CA GLY A 79 5.38 -7.59 -3.13
C GLY A 79 6.75 -8.11 -2.73
N THR A 80 7.59 -8.33 -3.74
CA THR A 80 8.94 -8.89 -3.57
C THR A 80 10.00 -8.09 -4.31
N LEU A 81 11.19 -8.04 -3.71
CA LEU A 81 12.41 -7.48 -4.29
C LEU A 81 13.20 -8.58 -5.03
N ILE A 82 13.45 -8.37 -6.32
CA ILE A 82 14.20 -9.27 -7.20
C ILE A 82 15.31 -8.44 -7.87
N GLY A 83 16.53 -8.54 -7.33
CA GLY A 83 17.66 -7.71 -7.76
C GLY A 83 17.41 -6.23 -7.44
N GLN A 84 17.19 -5.42 -8.48
CA GLN A 84 16.86 -3.99 -8.36
C GLN A 84 15.38 -3.68 -8.69
N GLN A 85 14.54 -4.69 -8.97
CA GLN A 85 13.12 -4.52 -9.25
C GLN A 85 12.26 -4.99 -8.08
N ILE A 86 11.27 -4.19 -7.71
CA ILE A 86 10.20 -4.59 -6.79
C ILE A 86 8.96 -4.82 -7.63
N VAL A 87 8.36 -6.01 -7.54
CA VAL A 87 7.06 -6.32 -8.16
C VAL A 87 6.06 -6.48 -7.04
N ALA A 88 5.00 -5.67 -7.05
CA ALA A 88 4.02 -5.60 -5.97
C ALA A 88 2.58 -5.45 -6.49
N ASP A 89 1.63 -5.96 -5.72
CA ASP A 89 0.21 -5.66 -5.88
C ASP A 89 -0.15 -4.43 -5.04
N TRP A 90 -0.63 -3.37 -5.70
CA TRP A 90 -1.09 -2.12 -5.10
C TRP A 90 -2.61 -2.09 -5.05
N GLN A 91 -3.16 -1.90 -3.84
CA GLN A 91 -4.60 -1.71 -3.62
C GLN A 91 -4.95 -0.23 -3.86
N ARG A 92 -5.09 0.15 -5.13
CA ARG A 92 -5.43 1.51 -5.55
C ARG A 92 -6.86 1.85 -5.17
N ALA A 93 -7.05 2.64 -4.11
CA ALA A 93 -8.32 3.27 -3.77
C ALA A 93 -8.44 4.64 -4.44
N GLY A 94 -9.55 4.88 -5.14
CA GLY A 94 -9.91 6.14 -5.82
C GLY A 94 -11.35 6.10 -6.33
N GLU A 95 -12.01 7.27 -6.46
CA GLU A 95 -13.42 7.37 -6.92
C GLU A 95 -14.41 6.47 -6.14
N GLY A 96 -14.12 6.19 -4.85
CA GLY A 96 -14.94 5.32 -4.00
C GLY A 96 -14.78 3.81 -4.25
N GLN A 97 -13.88 3.40 -5.14
CA GLN A 97 -13.58 2.00 -5.46
C GLN A 97 -12.14 1.64 -5.11
N THR A 98 -11.90 0.36 -4.80
CA THR A 98 -10.53 -0.18 -4.64
C THR A 98 -10.27 -1.23 -5.71
N GLN A 99 -9.18 -1.05 -6.46
CA GLN A 99 -8.75 -1.96 -7.53
C GLN A 99 -7.33 -2.43 -7.28
N VAL A 100 -7.04 -3.70 -7.55
CA VAL A 100 -5.68 -4.24 -7.45
C VAL A 100 -4.94 -4.01 -8.77
N HIS A 101 -3.83 -3.28 -8.72
CA HIS A 101 -2.94 -3.05 -9.84
C HIS A 101 -1.58 -3.67 -9.54
N GLU A 102 -0.97 -4.33 -10.53
CA GLU A 102 0.43 -4.70 -10.41
C GLU A 102 1.28 -3.47 -10.67
N VAL A 103 2.27 -3.22 -9.82
CA VAL A 103 3.25 -2.15 -10.00
C VAL A 103 4.65 -2.74 -10.01
N THR A 104 5.51 -2.21 -10.89
CA THR A 104 6.95 -2.46 -10.80
C THR A 104 7.64 -1.17 -10.39
N PHE A 105 8.48 -1.24 -9.36
CA PHE A 105 9.50 -0.24 -9.08
C PHE A 105 10.86 -0.73 -9.55
N THR A 106 11.72 0.18 -10.00
CA THR A 106 13.12 -0.07 -10.35
C THR A 106 13.97 0.91 -9.56
N LEU A 107 14.78 0.36 -8.66
CA LEU A 107 15.74 1.11 -7.84
C LEU A 107 16.97 1.44 -8.70
N THR A 108 17.55 2.62 -8.53
CA THR A 108 18.77 3.06 -9.24
C THR A 108 19.49 4.11 -8.39
N GLY A 109 20.36 3.68 -7.48
CA GLY A 109 20.88 4.55 -6.42
C GLY A 109 19.72 5.12 -5.59
N ASP A 110 19.77 6.41 -5.29
CA ASP A 110 18.74 7.15 -4.54
C ASP A 110 17.49 7.50 -5.36
N SER A 111 17.38 6.96 -6.59
CA SER A 111 16.28 7.19 -7.52
C SER A 111 15.39 5.95 -7.69
N LEU A 112 14.08 6.19 -7.80
CA LEU A 112 13.05 5.19 -8.01
C LEU A 112 12.26 5.50 -9.29
N ARG A 113 12.25 4.55 -10.24
CA ARG A 113 11.34 4.61 -11.40
C ARG A 113 10.19 3.62 -11.18
N TRP A 114 8.98 3.97 -11.58
CA TRP A 114 7.82 3.09 -11.37
C TRP A 114 6.91 3.02 -12.60
N ARG A 115 6.16 1.92 -12.69
CA ARG A 115 5.17 1.66 -13.74
C ARG A 115 4.00 0.85 -13.18
N THR A 116 2.78 1.19 -13.61
CA THR A 116 1.58 0.39 -13.35
C THR A 116 1.30 -0.53 -14.53
N HIS A 117 1.05 -1.80 -14.24
CA HIS A 117 0.47 -2.75 -15.18
C HIS A 117 -1.00 -2.99 -14.79
N ARG A 118 -1.90 -2.87 -15.77
CA ARG A 118 -3.25 -3.40 -15.61
C ARG A 118 -3.16 -4.92 -15.76
N LYS A 119 -3.50 -5.69 -14.71
CA LYS A 119 -3.71 -7.14 -14.80
C LYS A 119 -4.85 -7.40 -15.79
N ARG A 120 -4.54 -7.65 -17.07
CA ARG A 120 -5.55 -7.78 -18.12
C ARG A 120 -6.36 -9.08 -17.99
N ARG A 121 -7.68 -8.93 -17.90
CA ARG A 121 -8.55 -9.38 -19.00
C ARG A 121 -8.74 -8.18 -19.97
N GLN A 122 -9.17 -8.40 -21.22
CA GLN A 122 -9.14 -7.39 -22.33
C GLN A 122 -9.65 -5.98 -21.94
N MET A 123 -9.13 -4.84 -22.45
CA MET A 123 -8.11 -4.62 -23.51
C MET A 123 -7.14 -3.45 -23.17
N GLY A 124 -6.64 -2.67 -24.15
CA GLY A 124 -5.55 -1.69 -24.04
C GLY A 124 -5.84 -0.36 -23.33
N LEU A 125 -5.18 -0.13 -22.19
CA LEU A 125 -4.71 1.21 -21.78
C LEU A 125 -3.49 1.08 -20.86
N SER A 126 -2.30 1.32 -21.41
CA SER A 126 -1.09 1.55 -20.61
C SER A 126 -1.02 3.04 -20.32
N GLU A 127 -1.16 3.42 -19.04
CA GLU A 127 -0.85 4.78 -18.62
C GLU A 127 0.64 5.07 -18.93
N PRO A 128 0.98 6.28 -19.41
CA PRO A 128 2.35 6.56 -19.81
C PRO A 128 3.29 6.36 -18.61
N PRO A 129 4.43 5.65 -18.78
CA PRO A 129 5.36 5.44 -17.68
C PRO A 129 5.83 6.80 -17.17
N ILE A 130 5.80 7.00 -15.85
CA ILE A 130 6.33 8.21 -15.24
C ILE A 130 7.82 8.26 -15.57
N ARG A 131 8.19 9.18 -16.48
CA ARG A 131 9.51 9.17 -17.13
C ARG A 131 10.63 9.71 -16.25
N LEU A 132 10.28 10.43 -15.19
CA LEU A 132 11.24 11.03 -14.27
C LEU A 132 11.47 10.11 -13.06
N PRO A 133 12.71 10.05 -12.55
CA PRO A 133 13.02 9.30 -11.35
C PRO A 133 12.51 10.05 -10.11
N ILE A 134 11.72 9.38 -9.30
CA ILE A 134 11.32 9.85 -7.97
C ILE A 134 12.58 9.79 -7.07
N GLN A 135 12.97 10.92 -6.47
CA GLN A 135 14.14 10.97 -5.58
C GLN A 135 13.75 10.49 -4.19
N ALA A 136 14.72 9.92 -3.45
CA ALA A 136 14.56 9.67 -2.04
C ALA A 136 14.38 10.99 -1.25
N GLU A 137 13.54 10.96 -0.21
CA GLU A 137 13.35 12.03 0.79
C GLU A 137 13.92 11.62 2.16
#